data_AF-A0A955NMX8-F1
#
_entry.id   AF-A0A955NMX8-F1
#
_cell.length_a   1.000
_cell.length_b   1.000
_cell.length_c   1.000
_cell.angle_alpha   90.00
_cell.angle_beta   90.00
_cell.angle_gamma   90.00
#
_symmetry.space_group_name_H-M   'P 1'
#
loop_
_entity.id
_entity.type
_entity.pdbx_description
1 polymer ?
#
loop_
_entity_poly.entity_id
_entity_poly.type
_entity_poly.pdbx_seq_one_letter_code
_entity_poly.pdbx_strand_id
1 'polypeptide(L)'
;MSEFTFRTGEELTLWVKDRSSLSAFYAINAFQKALSQVGVHCILRGCARLSEHSLCLTKGQTPKFEIPSPPNPSEGFQMIVESRDGIFLGSGSKRGLTYAVWHLMESLGWSWPTPSLERTPEKTLWSLPDQSITELPALTHRIVFLEEVRVNPQILLWLSRQRFNTLFPSNPTRFSEPENQFSDACMIRARELGLDFIIGGSWWDWFGGGRSTIEKGDPEKWIPSVRDRALEIWDGMGEPSPRLSLWPLDQGDATHLRLLEAVGSASETLRFETTATDCLPDSIVARTLFQWDEGHQGSEARGERYLVLNAFSDNGCVGYALSPILWIWMMNRIHDCV
;
A
#
# COMPACT_ATOMS: atom_id res chain seq x y z
N MET A 1 -0.53 0.46 -36.92
CA MET A 1 -0.51 -0.30 -35.65
C MET A 1 -1.94 -0.60 -35.29
N SER A 2 -2.22 -1.80 -34.81
CA SER A 2 -3.55 -2.15 -34.32
C SER A 2 -3.76 -1.58 -32.92
N GLU A 3 -4.98 -1.13 -32.63
CA GLU A 3 -5.32 -0.45 -31.39
C GLU A 3 -6.67 -0.94 -30.86
N PHE A 4 -6.78 -1.09 -29.55
CA PHE A 4 -8.06 -1.25 -28.87
C PHE A 4 -8.69 0.13 -28.66
N THR A 5 -9.81 0.39 -29.34
CA THR A 5 -10.50 1.69 -29.28
C THR A 5 -11.86 1.56 -28.65
N PHE A 6 -12.36 2.57 -27.93
CA PHE A 6 -13.77 2.66 -27.54
C PHE A 6 -14.19 4.12 -27.37
N ARG A 7 -15.49 4.40 -27.42
CA ARG A 7 -16.02 5.77 -27.39
C ARG A 7 -17.16 5.94 -26.39
N THR A 8 -17.48 7.19 -26.06
CA THR A 8 -18.68 7.52 -25.28
C THR A 8 -19.93 6.96 -25.97
N GLY A 9 -20.83 6.35 -25.19
CA GLY A 9 -22.02 5.67 -25.65
C GLY A 9 -21.81 4.20 -26.03
N GLU A 10 -20.57 3.71 -26.11
CA GLU A 10 -20.31 2.28 -26.25
C GLU A 10 -20.48 1.54 -24.92
N GLU A 11 -20.79 0.26 -25.04
CA GLU A 11 -20.83 -0.69 -23.94
C GLU A 11 -19.56 -1.53 -23.93
N LEU A 12 -18.94 -1.62 -22.76
CA LEU A 12 -17.84 -2.53 -22.47
C LEU A 12 -18.29 -3.59 -21.48
N THR A 13 -17.62 -4.74 -21.52
CA THR A 13 -17.81 -5.81 -20.55
C THR A 13 -16.55 -6.00 -19.75
N LEU A 14 -16.68 -5.89 -18.42
CA LEU A 14 -15.67 -6.20 -17.44
C LEU A 14 -15.86 -7.66 -17.01
N TRP A 15 -14.89 -8.53 -17.28
CA TRP A 15 -14.91 -9.94 -16.92
C TRP A 15 -14.01 -10.18 -15.72
N VAL A 16 -14.53 -10.90 -14.73
CA VAL A 16 -13.83 -11.28 -13.50
C VAL A 16 -14.09 -12.76 -13.20
N LYS A 17 -13.28 -13.43 -12.38
CA LYS A 17 -13.49 -14.86 -12.06
C LYS A 17 -14.88 -15.14 -11.49
N ASP A 18 -15.20 -14.48 -10.39
CA ASP A 18 -16.49 -14.51 -9.72
C ASP A 18 -16.83 -13.10 -9.23
N ARG A 19 -18.10 -12.73 -9.32
CA ARG A 19 -18.62 -11.46 -8.78
C ARG A 19 -18.57 -11.43 -7.25
N SER A 20 -18.56 -12.60 -6.60
CA SER A 20 -18.58 -12.73 -5.14
C SER A 20 -17.17 -12.72 -4.51
N SER A 21 -16.12 -13.08 -5.27
CA SER A 21 -14.76 -13.30 -4.74
C SER A 21 -13.80 -12.13 -4.97
N LEU A 22 -14.32 -10.91 -5.20
CA LEU A 22 -13.51 -9.81 -5.70
C LEU A 22 -12.63 -9.21 -4.60
N SER A 23 -11.44 -9.79 -4.45
CA SER A 23 -10.42 -9.24 -3.56
C SER A 23 -10.15 -7.77 -3.89
N ALA A 24 -10.12 -7.34 -5.16
CA ALA A 24 -9.97 -5.95 -5.61
C ALA A 24 -11.29 -5.20 -5.93
N PHE A 25 -12.43 -5.57 -5.32
CA PHE A 25 -13.76 -5.06 -5.67
C PHE A 25 -13.85 -3.53 -5.74
N TYR A 26 -13.18 -2.85 -4.81
CA TYR A 26 -13.22 -1.39 -4.74
C TYR A 26 -12.67 -0.73 -6.02
N ALA A 27 -11.50 -1.17 -6.49
CA ALA A 27 -10.85 -0.58 -7.66
C ALA A 27 -11.66 -0.83 -8.94
N ILE A 28 -12.20 -2.04 -9.10
CA ILE A 28 -13.03 -2.41 -10.25
C ILE A 28 -14.32 -1.57 -10.28
N ASN A 29 -14.99 -1.39 -9.14
CA ASN A 29 -16.18 -0.55 -9.05
C ASN A 29 -15.87 0.94 -9.29
N ALA A 30 -14.74 1.42 -8.76
CA ALA A 30 -14.29 2.78 -9.01
C ALA A 30 -14.03 3.00 -10.51
N PHE A 31 -13.40 2.03 -11.18
CA PHE A 31 -13.18 2.07 -12.62
C PHE A 31 -14.49 2.04 -13.41
N GLN A 32 -15.43 1.15 -13.07
CA GLN A 32 -16.75 1.08 -13.69
C GLN A 32 -17.51 2.41 -13.54
N LYS A 33 -17.47 3.01 -12.35
CA LYS A 33 -18.06 4.33 -12.07
C LYS A 33 -17.39 5.43 -12.89
N ALA A 34 -16.06 5.43 -12.98
CA ALA A 34 -15.31 6.41 -13.76
C ALA A 34 -15.63 6.32 -15.25
N LEU A 35 -15.72 5.11 -15.83
CA LEU A 35 -16.16 4.90 -17.20
C LEU A 35 -17.61 5.40 -17.42
N SER A 36 -18.50 5.15 -16.45
CA SER A 36 -19.89 5.62 -16.51
C SER A 36 -19.97 7.16 -16.49
N GLN A 37 -19.10 7.85 -15.75
CA GLN A 37 -19.04 9.32 -15.70
C GLN A 37 -18.67 9.95 -17.05
N VAL A 38 -17.91 9.24 -17.89
CA VAL A 38 -17.56 9.68 -19.25
C VAL A 38 -18.48 9.07 -20.32
N GLY A 39 -19.62 8.50 -19.87
CA GLY A 39 -20.69 7.97 -20.71
C GLY A 39 -20.35 6.63 -21.39
N VAL A 40 -19.42 5.84 -20.85
CA VAL A 40 -19.15 4.47 -21.30
C VAL A 40 -19.89 3.51 -20.38
N HIS A 41 -20.85 2.75 -20.93
CA HIS A 41 -21.60 1.76 -20.16
C HIS A 41 -20.73 0.53 -19.90
N CYS A 42 -20.75 0.01 -18.67
CA CYS A 42 -19.93 -1.13 -18.31
C CYS A 42 -20.76 -2.22 -17.63
N ILE A 43 -20.73 -3.42 -18.20
CA ILE A 43 -21.37 -4.60 -17.62
C ILE A 43 -20.31 -5.48 -16.97
N LEU A 44 -20.48 -5.80 -15.70
CA LEU A 44 -19.65 -6.79 -15.00
C LEU A 44 -20.15 -8.21 -15.30
N ARG A 45 -19.30 -9.15 -15.69
CA ARG A 45 -19.63 -10.57 -15.93
C ARG A 45 -18.61 -11.51 -15.29
N GLY A 46 -19.07 -12.70 -14.90
CA GLY A 46 -18.21 -13.79 -14.41
C GLY A 46 -17.56 -14.56 -15.56
N CYS A 47 -16.32 -15.00 -15.38
CA CYS A 47 -15.57 -15.83 -16.31
C CYS A 47 -14.68 -16.79 -15.52
N ALA A 48 -15.10 -18.06 -15.43
CA ALA A 48 -14.42 -19.09 -14.64
C ALA A 48 -12.96 -19.38 -15.08
N ARG A 49 -12.55 -18.92 -16.26
CA ARG A 49 -11.17 -19.04 -16.75
C ARG A 49 -10.20 -18.09 -16.04
N LEU A 50 -10.68 -16.94 -15.57
CA LEU A 50 -9.83 -15.92 -14.96
C LEU A 50 -9.39 -16.33 -13.56
N SER A 51 -8.23 -15.83 -13.13
CA SER A 51 -7.80 -15.94 -11.73
C SER A 51 -8.55 -14.95 -10.84
N GLU A 52 -8.46 -15.11 -9.53
CA GLU A 52 -9.05 -14.17 -8.54
C GLU A 52 -8.45 -12.76 -8.63
N HIS A 53 -7.25 -12.66 -9.19
CA HIS A 53 -6.49 -11.44 -9.33
C HIS A 53 -6.33 -11.05 -10.81
N SER A 54 -7.36 -11.34 -11.62
CA SER A 54 -7.42 -10.97 -13.03
C SER A 54 -8.72 -10.27 -13.41
N LEU A 55 -8.63 -9.38 -14.39
CA LEU A 55 -9.74 -8.63 -14.98
C LEU A 55 -9.55 -8.58 -16.51
N CYS A 56 -10.61 -8.78 -17.29
CA CYS A 56 -10.59 -8.43 -18.72
C CYS A 56 -11.61 -7.34 -19.03
N LEU A 57 -11.28 -6.45 -19.97
CA LEU A 57 -12.18 -5.48 -20.57
C LEU A 57 -12.36 -5.81 -22.05
N THR A 58 -13.58 -6.02 -22.52
CA THR A 58 -13.87 -6.34 -23.94
C THR A 58 -15.10 -5.59 -24.46
N LYS A 59 -15.32 -5.61 -25.79
CA LYS A 59 -16.55 -5.10 -26.42
C LYS A 59 -17.63 -6.18 -26.53
N GLY A 60 -18.10 -6.70 -25.38
CA GLY A 60 -19.21 -7.65 -25.31
C GLY A 60 -18.90 -9.12 -25.66
N GLN A 61 -17.75 -9.40 -26.25
CA GLN A 61 -17.31 -10.77 -26.52
C GLN A 61 -16.61 -11.38 -25.30
N THR A 62 -16.78 -12.70 -25.09
CA THR A 62 -16.02 -13.42 -24.08
C THR A 62 -14.53 -13.33 -24.41
N PRO A 63 -13.66 -13.01 -23.43
CA PRO A 63 -12.22 -12.88 -23.65
C PRO A 63 -11.63 -14.18 -24.23
N LYS A 64 -10.84 -14.04 -25.29
CA LYS A 64 -10.09 -15.14 -25.90
C LYS A 64 -8.60 -15.14 -25.53
N PHE A 65 -8.18 -14.23 -24.65
CA PHE A 65 -6.82 -14.19 -24.12
C PHE A 65 -6.32 -15.57 -23.70
N GLU A 66 -5.09 -15.86 -24.09
CA GLU A 66 -4.27 -16.80 -23.35
C GLU A 66 -3.93 -16.14 -22.02
N ILE A 67 -4.28 -16.78 -20.91
CA ILE A 67 -4.12 -16.18 -19.58
C ILE A 67 -2.66 -16.35 -19.20
N PRO A 68 -1.87 -15.27 -19.18
CA PRO A 68 -0.48 -15.36 -18.79
C PRO A 68 -0.37 -15.75 -17.32
N SER A 69 0.75 -16.37 -16.96
CA SER A 69 1.07 -16.58 -15.55
C SER A 69 1.27 -15.22 -14.87
N PRO A 70 0.72 -15.00 -13.68
CA PRO A 70 0.88 -13.72 -13.00
C PRO A 70 2.35 -13.45 -12.69
N PRO A 71 2.79 -12.19 -12.72
CA PRO A 71 4.12 -11.82 -12.28
C PRO A 71 4.31 -12.17 -10.79
N ASN A 72 5.48 -12.70 -10.44
CA ASN A 72 5.94 -12.96 -9.07
C ASN A 72 7.01 -11.88 -8.76
N PRO A 73 6.83 -10.95 -7.81
CA PRO A 73 6.33 -11.12 -6.44
C PRO A 73 5.04 -10.33 -6.11
N SER A 74 4.62 -10.40 -4.83
CA SER A 74 3.30 -10.15 -4.21
C SER A 74 2.49 -8.89 -4.58
N GLU A 75 2.97 -7.97 -5.41
CA GLU A 75 2.23 -6.77 -5.84
C GLU A 75 2.53 -6.34 -7.27
N GLY A 76 3.33 -7.10 -8.01
CA GLY A 76 3.54 -6.87 -9.43
C GLY A 76 2.27 -7.10 -10.23
N PHE A 77 2.14 -6.43 -11.37
CA PHE A 77 1.02 -6.62 -12.28
C PHE A 77 1.45 -6.66 -13.74
N GLN A 78 0.55 -7.18 -14.56
CA GLN A 78 0.66 -7.21 -16.00
C GLN A 78 -0.59 -6.61 -16.64
N MET A 79 -0.40 -5.81 -17.69
CA MET A 79 -1.45 -5.34 -18.58
C MET A 79 -1.12 -5.76 -20.01
N ILE A 80 -2.05 -6.45 -20.67
CA ILE A 80 -1.96 -6.82 -22.07
C ILE A 80 -3.10 -6.16 -22.81
N VAL A 81 -2.80 -5.39 -23.85
CA VAL A 81 -3.78 -4.79 -24.75
C VAL A 81 -3.69 -5.52 -26.09
N GLU A 82 -4.81 -6.10 -26.51
CA GLU A 82 -4.95 -6.73 -27.83
C GLU A 82 -6.18 -6.14 -28.52
N SER A 83 -5.96 -5.43 -29.62
CA SER A 83 -6.97 -4.74 -30.42
C SER A 83 -8.22 -5.57 -30.73
N ARG A 84 -8.07 -6.89 -30.92
CA ARG A 84 -9.16 -7.82 -31.25
C ARG A 84 -9.87 -8.37 -30.02
N ASP A 85 -9.14 -8.58 -28.93
CA ASP A 85 -9.59 -9.40 -27.81
C ASP A 85 -9.87 -8.57 -26.54
N GLY A 86 -9.36 -7.33 -26.46
CA GLY A 86 -9.64 -6.37 -25.39
C GLY A 86 -8.41 -5.93 -24.60
N ILE A 87 -8.59 -5.81 -23.29
CA ILE A 87 -7.51 -5.56 -22.32
C ILE A 87 -7.56 -6.64 -21.26
N PHE A 88 -6.44 -7.27 -20.95
CA PHE A 88 -6.25 -8.16 -19.81
C PHE A 88 -5.40 -7.47 -18.74
N LEU A 89 -5.82 -7.57 -17.49
CA LEU A 89 -5.08 -7.17 -16.30
C LEU A 89 -4.90 -8.40 -15.40
N GLY A 90 -3.68 -8.65 -14.93
CA GLY A 90 -3.36 -9.79 -14.08
C GLY A 90 -2.33 -9.47 -13.02
N SER A 91 -2.42 -10.14 -11.88
CA SER A 91 -1.52 -9.97 -10.74
C SER A 91 -1.48 -11.25 -9.91
N GLY A 92 -0.41 -11.43 -9.11
CA GLY A 92 -0.34 -12.49 -8.10
C GLY A 92 -1.19 -12.19 -6.85
N SER A 93 -1.61 -10.94 -6.65
CA SER A 93 -2.34 -10.49 -5.47
C SER A 93 -3.45 -9.48 -5.76
N LYS A 94 -4.33 -9.30 -4.77
CA LYS A 94 -5.34 -8.25 -4.69
C LYS A 94 -4.77 -6.85 -4.93
N ARG A 95 -3.64 -6.54 -4.28
CA ARG A 95 -3.02 -5.21 -4.31
C ARG A 95 -2.43 -4.93 -5.69
N GLY A 96 -1.74 -5.91 -6.29
CA GLY A 96 -1.25 -5.76 -7.66
C GLY A 96 -2.38 -5.62 -8.69
N LEU A 97 -3.51 -6.33 -8.53
CA LEU A 97 -4.67 -6.12 -9.42
C LEU A 97 -5.25 -4.70 -9.25
N THR A 98 -5.30 -4.19 -8.02
CA THR A 98 -5.71 -2.81 -7.73
C THR A 98 -4.81 -1.81 -8.47
N TYR A 99 -3.49 -2.02 -8.46
CA TYR A 99 -2.54 -1.18 -9.20
C TYR A 99 -2.67 -1.30 -10.71
N ALA A 100 -2.94 -2.49 -11.24
CA ALA A 100 -3.22 -2.69 -12.67
C ALA A 100 -4.42 -1.87 -13.14
N VAL A 101 -5.49 -1.83 -12.33
CA VAL A 101 -6.68 -1.03 -12.61
C VAL A 101 -6.36 0.47 -12.59
N TRP A 102 -5.59 0.94 -11.59
CA TRP A 102 -5.16 2.34 -11.54
C TRP A 102 -4.26 2.71 -12.73
N HIS A 103 -3.31 1.86 -13.11
CA HIS A 103 -2.46 2.05 -14.29
C HIS A 103 -3.30 2.14 -15.58
N LEU A 104 -4.31 1.28 -15.74
CA LEU A 104 -5.23 1.36 -16.89
C LEU A 104 -5.99 2.70 -16.90
N MET A 105 -6.50 3.14 -15.74
CA MET A 105 -7.18 4.43 -15.64
C MET A 105 -6.24 5.60 -15.99
N GLU A 106 -5.00 5.59 -15.52
CA GLU A 106 -3.98 6.58 -15.89
C GLU A 106 -3.71 6.57 -17.39
N SER A 107 -3.57 5.39 -17.99
CA SER A 107 -3.38 5.21 -19.44
C SER A 107 -4.54 5.76 -20.26
N LEU A 108 -5.76 5.74 -19.71
CA LEU A 108 -6.95 6.31 -20.33
C LEU A 108 -7.12 7.83 -20.06
N GLY A 109 -6.28 8.41 -19.21
CA GLY A 109 -6.18 9.85 -18.97
C GLY A 109 -6.79 10.35 -17.65
N TRP A 110 -7.18 9.46 -16.73
CA TRP A 110 -7.51 9.87 -15.36
C TRP A 110 -6.23 10.26 -14.60
N SER A 111 -6.35 11.23 -13.69
CA SER A 111 -5.26 11.54 -12.76
C SER A 111 -5.78 12.06 -11.43
N TRP A 112 -4.97 11.90 -10.38
CA TRP A 112 -5.34 12.24 -9.00
C TRP A 112 -4.25 13.06 -8.31
N PRO A 113 -4.12 14.37 -8.62
CA PRO A 113 -3.05 15.20 -8.09
C PRO A 113 -3.07 15.32 -6.57
N THR A 114 -4.26 15.29 -5.96
CA THR A 114 -4.45 15.39 -4.51
C THR A 114 -5.56 14.44 -4.05
N PRO A 115 -5.73 14.21 -2.73
CA PRO A 115 -6.85 13.42 -2.22
C PRO A 115 -8.24 13.96 -2.57
N SER A 116 -8.37 15.27 -2.77
CA SER A 116 -9.64 15.95 -3.05
C SER A 116 -9.86 16.27 -4.52
N LEU A 117 -8.83 16.15 -5.36
CA LEU A 117 -8.89 16.49 -6.79
C LEU A 117 -8.72 15.24 -7.65
N GLU A 118 -9.76 14.95 -8.42
CA GLU A 118 -9.74 13.98 -9.51
C GLU A 118 -9.91 14.72 -10.84
N ARG A 119 -9.06 14.41 -11.81
CA ARG A 119 -9.17 14.94 -13.18
C ARG A 119 -9.68 13.83 -14.09
N THR A 120 -10.87 14.04 -14.62
CA THR A 120 -11.51 13.17 -15.60
C THR A 120 -11.02 13.54 -17.00
N PRO A 121 -10.73 12.58 -17.90
CA PRO A 121 -10.34 12.89 -19.26
C PRO A 121 -11.50 13.54 -20.04
N GLU A 122 -11.21 14.62 -20.77
CA GLU A 122 -12.15 15.28 -21.70
C GLU A 122 -12.18 14.60 -23.08
N LYS A 123 -11.97 13.29 -23.13
CA LYS A 123 -11.93 12.50 -24.38
C LYS A 123 -13.29 11.87 -24.64
N THR A 124 -13.66 11.76 -25.92
CA THR A 124 -14.83 10.97 -26.37
C THR A 124 -14.45 9.68 -27.06
N LEU A 125 -13.16 9.53 -27.40
CA LEU A 125 -12.55 8.36 -28.00
C LEU A 125 -11.27 8.02 -27.24
N TRP A 126 -11.18 6.79 -26.76
CA TRP A 126 -9.98 6.21 -26.17
C TRP A 126 -9.38 5.23 -27.15
N SER A 127 -8.05 5.26 -27.26
CA SER A 127 -7.28 4.30 -28.05
C SER A 127 -6.07 3.88 -27.24
N LEU A 128 -5.84 2.56 -27.17
CA LEU A 128 -4.65 1.97 -26.57
C LEU A 128 -3.97 1.08 -27.62
N PRO A 129 -2.67 1.26 -27.88
CA PRO A 129 -1.96 0.42 -28.84
C PRO A 129 -1.82 -1.00 -28.31
N ASP A 130 -1.70 -1.96 -29.22
CA ASP A 130 -1.34 -3.33 -28.85
C ASP A 130 0.01 -3.32 -28.10
N GLN A 131 0.01 -3.79 -26.86
CA GLN A 131 1.17 -3.75 -25.98
C GLN A 131 1.06 -4.75 -24.83
N SER A 132 2.19 -5.11 -24.24
CA SER A 132 2.29 -5.90 -23.01
C SER A 132 3.21 -5.18 -22.05
N ILE A 133 2.67 -4.82 -20.88
CA ILE A 133 3.36 -4.11 -19.82
C ILE A 133 3.42 -5.01 -18.59
N THR A 134 4.58 -5.11 -17.97
CA THR A 134 4.75 -5.75 -16.67
C THR A 134 5.44 -4.78 -15.73
N GLU A 135 4.80 -4.47 -14.61
CA GLU A 135 5.37 -3.64 -13.56
C GLU A 135 5.60 -4.49 -12.32
N LEU A 136 6.81 -4.41 -11.77
CA LEU A 136 7.19 -5.00 -10.50
C LEU A 136 7.62 -3.87 -9.55
N PRO A 137 7.13 -3.83 -8.31
CA PRO A 137 7.62 -2.85 -7.37
C PRO A 137 9.07 -3.16 -7.00
N ALA A 138 9.93 -2.15 -7.05
CA ALA A 138 11.31 -2.27 -6.57
C ALA A 138 11.41 -2.44 -5.04
N LEU A 139 10.35 -2.05 -4.31
CA LEU A 139 10.29 -2.04 -2.86
C LEU A 139 9.04 -2.77 -2.39
N THR A 140 9.22 -3.71 -1.46
CA THR A 140 8.11 -4.44 -0.80
C THR A 140 7.21 -3.46 -0.05
N HIS A 141 7.79 -2.44 0.57
CA HIS A 141 7.06 -1.40 1.30
C HIS A 141 7.34 -0.03 0.73
N ARG A 142 6.26 0.66 0.36
CA ARG A 142 6.23 2.03 -0.14
C ARG A 142 5.41 2.79 0.88
N ILE A 143 6.14 3.39 1.82
CA ILE A 143 5.60 3.99 3.03
C ILE A 143 5.38 5.48 2.80
N VAL A 144 4.21 5.97 3.17
CA VAL A 144 3.98 7.41 3.35
C VAL A 144 3.88 7.73 4.83
N PHE A 145 4.64 8.72 5.26
CA PHE A 145 4.51 9.34 6.57
C PHE A 145 3.63 10.58 6.45
N LEU A 146 2.54 10.63 7.22
CA LEU A 146 1.62 11.76 7.25
C LEU A 146 1.63 12.43 8.62
N GLU A 147 2.36 13.54 8.73
CA GLU A 147 2.45 14.35 9.94
C GLU A 147 1.35 15.40 10.01
N GLU A 148 0.69 15.51 11.17
CA GLU A 148 -0.38 16.48 11.45
C GLU A 148 -1.60 16.41 10.51
N VAL A 149 -1.73 15.32 9.75
CA VAL A 149 -2.84 15.10 8.82
C VAL A 149 -3.85 14.13 9.43
N ARG A 150 -5.12 14.55 9.50
CA ARG A 150 -6.21 13.63 9.84
C ARG A 150 -6.45 12.65 8.70
N VAL A 151 -6.02 11.41 8.89
CA VAL A 151 -6.27 10.31 7.96
C VAL A 151 -7.78 10.09 7.79
N ASN A 152 -8.22 10.02 6.54
CA ASN A 152 -9.59 9.74 6.16
C ASN A 152 -9.62 8.79 4.94
N PRO A 153 -10.77 8.22 4.56
CA PRO A 153 -10.83 7.25 3.46
C PRO A 153 -10.39 7.79 2.08
N GLN A 154 -10.47 9.11 1.84
CA GLN A 154 -10.03 9.70 0.57
C GLN A 154 -8.50 9.73 0.47
N ILE A 155 -7.81 9.99 1.57
CA ILE A 155 -6.34 9.92 1.64
C ILE A 155 -5.88 8.50 1.32
N LEU A 156 -6.51 7.48 1.92
CA LEU A 156 -6.16 6.07 1.67
C LEU A 156 -6.35 5.70 0.19
N LEU A 157 -7.46 6.13 -0.41
CA LEU A 157 -7.68 5.93 -1.84
C LEU A 157 -6.60 6.61 -2.70
N TRP A 158 -6.26 7.85 -2.37
CA TRP A 158 -5.22 8.59 -3.07
C TRP A 158 -3.86 7.90 -2.95
N LEU A 159 -3.48 7.42 -1.77
CA LEU A 159 -2.25 6.66 -1.55
C LEU A 159 -2.20 5.38 -2.42
N SER A 160 -3.31 4.64 -2.48
CA SER A 160 -3.42 3.45 -3.34
C SER A 160 -3.25 3.79 -4.82
N ARG A 161 -3.82 4.91 -5.28
CA ARG A 161 -3.64 5.41 -6.67
C ARG A 161 -2.19 5.79 -6.96
N GLN A 162 -1.48 6.34 -5.97
CA GLN A 162 -0.03 6.60 -6.04
C GLN A 162 0.82 5.33 -5.83
N ARG A 163 0.21 4.14 -5.81
CA ARG A 163 0.84 2.84 -5.60
C ARG A 163 1.56 2.70 -4.24
N PHE A 164 1.30 3.57 -3.27
CA PHE A 164 1.74 3.34 -1.89
C PHE A 164 0.95 2.18 -1.29
N ASN A 165 1.58 1.47 -0.37
CA ASN A 165 1.00 0.28 0.23
C ASN A 165 1.06 0.25 1.75
N THR A 166 1.74 1.23 2.35
CA THR A 166 1.90 1.32 3.79
C THR A 166 1.74 2.78 4.22
N LEU A 167 0.94 3.02 5.26
CA LEU A 167 0.76 4.35 5.85
C LEU A 167 1.26 4.36 7.29
N PHE A 168 2.09 5.35 7.60
CA PHE A 168 2.47 5.68 8.97
C PHE A 168 1.83 7.03 9.36
N PRO A 169 0.79 7.04 10.24
CA PRO A 169 0.19 8.27 10.71
C PRO A 169 1.09 8.89 11.78
N SER A 170 1.42 10.16 11.62
CA SER A 170 1.97 10.99 12.68
C SER A 170 0.89 11.94 13.17
N ASN A 171 0.23 11.52 14.24
CA ASN A 171 -0.44 12.47 15.11
C ASN A 171 0.03 12.19 16.54
N PRO A 172 0.91 13.05 17.10
CA PRO A 172 1.46 12.89 18.44
C PRO A 172 0.40 12.68 19.52
N THR A 173 -0.75 13.36 19.39
CA THR A 173 -1.87 13.21 20.34
C THR A 173 -2.60 11.87 20.24
N ARG A 174 -2.42 11.13 19.14
CA ARG A 174 -3.03 9.80 18.93
C ARG A 174 -2.03 8.66 19.17
N PHE A 175 -0.77 8.98 19.41
CA PHE A 175 0.23 8.00 19.83
C PHE A 175 -0.03 7.48 21.24
N SER A 176 -0.83 8.18 22.05
CA SER A 176 -1.32 7.70 23.35
C SER A 176 -2.59 6.84 23.24
N GLU A 177 -3.31 6.86 22.11
CA GLU A 177 -4.57 6.14 21.88
C GLU A 177 -4.56 5.41 20.53
N PRO A 178 -3.83 4.28 20.40
CA PRO A 178 -3.64 3.59 19.12
C PRO A 178 -4.94 3.12 18.48
N GLU A 179 -5.92 2.70 19.28
CA GLU A 179 -7.26 2.30 18.85
C GLU A 179 -8.03 3.44 18.15
N ASN A 180 -7.70 4.71 18.42
CA ASN A 180 -8.38 5.88 17.89
C ASN A 180 -7.58 6.56 16.75
N GLN A 181 -6.46 5.97 16.30
CA GLN A 181 -5.66 6.53 15.21
C GLN A 181 -6.44 6.60 13.89
N PHE A 182 -7.28 5.60 13.64
CA PHE A 182 -8.08 5.46 12.43
C PHE A 182 -9.56 5.28 12.77
N SER A 183 -10.45 5.88 11.99
CA SER A 183 -11.87 5.55 12.11
C SER A 183 -12.17 4.20 11.47
N ASP A 184 -13.28 3.56 11.84
CA ASP A 184 -13.76 2.32 11.20
C ASP A 184 -13.82 2.42 9.67
N ALA A 185 -14.25 3.57 9.16
CA ALA A 185 -14.29 3.83 7.72
C ALA A 185 -12.90 3.79 7.07
N CYS A 186 -11.86 4.21 7.79
CA CYS A 186 -10.47 4.11 7.32
C CYS A 186 -9.99 2.66 7.36
N MET A 187 -10.30 1.91 8.42
CA MET A 187 -9.94 0.49 8.55
C MET A 187 -10.58 -0.36 7.45
N ILE A 188 -11.88 -0.16 7.20
CA ILE A 188 -12.60 -0.81 6.10
C ILE A 188 -11.94 -0.47 4.77
N ARG A 189 -11.68 0.82 4.51
CA ARG A 189 -11.08 1.25 3.24
C ARG A 189 -9.66 0.72 3.05
N ALA A 190 -8.85 0.68 4.10
CA ALA A 190 -7.52 0.10 4.02
C ALA A 190 -7.59 -1.39 3.69
N ARG A 191 -8.46 -2.16 4.34
CA ARG A 191 -8.67 -3.58 4.00
C ARG A 191 -9.15 -3.77 2.56
N GLU A 192 -10.08 -2.93 2.09
CA GLU A 192 -10.56 -2.93 0.70
C GLU A 192 -9.43 -2.71 -0.31
N LEU A 193 -8.50 -1.80 -0.02
CA LEU A 193 -7.36 -1.48 -0.88
C LEU A 193 -6.14 -2.37 -0.60
N GLY A 194 -6.20 -3.18 0.45
CA GLY A 194 -5.07 -3.89 1.02
C GLY A 194 -3.96 -2.94 1.42
N LEU A 195 -4.21 -1.83 2.12
CA LEU A 195 -3.16 -0.97 2.68
C LEU A 195 -2.75 -1.48 4.07
N ASP A 196 -1.46 -1.44 4.32
CA ASP A 196 -0.89 -1.74 5.64
C ASP A 196 -0.81 -0.46 6.46
N PHE A 197 -1.03 -0.57 7.77
CA PHE A 197 -0.83 0.52 8.71
C PHE A 197 0.38 0.23 9.58
N ILE A 198 1.26 1.22 9.70
CA ILE A 198 2.23 1.27 10.77
C ILE A 198 1.55 1.98 11.93
N ILE A 199 1.48 1.32 13.08
CA ILE A 199 0.95 1.93 14.30
C ILE A 199 2.16 2.35 15.12
N GLY A 200 2.30 3.66 15.30
CA GLY A 200 3.29 4.24 16.20
C GLY A 200 2.65 4.66 17.51
N GLY A 201 3.42 4.70 18.58
CA GLY A 201 2.95 5.13 19.88
C GLY A 201 4.06 5.31 20.89
N SER A 202 3.79 6.11 21.92
CA SER A 202 4.56 6.03 23.16
C SER A 202 4.15 4.74 23.85
N TRP A 203 5.01 3.73 23.74
CA TRP A 203 4.75 2.41 24.32
C TRP A 203 4.55 2.47 25.85
N TRP A 204 5.12 3.47 26.51
CA TRP A 204 4.86 3.78 27.92
C TRP A 204 3.36 3.98 28.22
N ASP A 205 2.67 4.70 27.35
CA ASP A 205 1.25 4.99 27.51
C ASP A 205 0.39 3.75 27.24
N TRP A 206 0.83 2.89 26.30
CA TRP A 206 0.10 1.69 25.92
C TRP A 206 0.10 0.61 27.00
N PHE A 207 1.17 0.54 27.80
CA PHE A 207 1.37 -0.52 28.79
C PHE A 207 1.01 -0.10 30.23
N GLY A 208 0.43 1.09 30.41
CA GLY A 208 -0.11 1.54 31.70
C GLY A 208 0.91 1.66 32.85
N GLY A 209 2.20 1.52 32.54
CA GLY A 209 3.30 1.66 33.47
C GLY A 209 3.95 3.01 33.24
N GLY A 210 3.83 3.93 34.20
CA GLY A 210 4.69 5.10 34.22
C GLY A 210 6.15 4.66 34.07
N ARG A 211 6.95 5.42 33.34
CA ARG A 211 8.38 5.16 33.02
C ARG A 211 9.18 4.55 34.18
N SER A 212 8.91 4.99 35.41
CA SER A 212 9.54 4.53 36.65
C SER A 212 9.30 3.06 37.03
N THR A 213 8.21 2.45 36.57
CA THR A 213 7.83 1.08 36.95
C THR A 213 8.63 0.07 36.12
N ILE A 214 8.83 0.35 34.83
CA ILE A 214 9.55 -0.50 33.88
C ILE A 214 11.07 -0.38 34.07
N GLU A 215 11.60 0.84 34.26
CA GLU A 215 13.04 1.07 34.50
C GLU A 215 13.59 0.33 35.74
N LYS A 216 12.71 -0.10 36.66
CA LYS A 216 13.07 -0.83 37.89
C LYS A 216 12.66 -2.30 37.89
N GLY A 217 11.99 -2.76 36.83
CA GLY A 217 11.43 -4.11 36.73
C GLY A 217 12.30 -5.09 35.95
N ASP A 218 12.10 -6.38 36.21
CA ASP A 218 12.69 -7.48 35.43
C ASP A 218 11.94 -7.63 34.10
N PRO A 219 12.55 -7.33 32.93
CA PRO A 219 11.90 -7.29 31.61
C PRO A 219 11.11 -8.55 31.26
N GLU A 220 11.55 -9.74 31.72
CA GLU A 220 10.87 -11.01 31.44
C GLU A 220 9.43 -11.06 31.96
N LYS A 221 9.12 -10.28 33.00
CA LYS A 221 7.77 -10.22 33.59
C LYS A 221 6.79 -9.36 32.80
N TRP A 222 7.29 -8.55 31.87
CA TRP A 222 6.51 -7.55 31.14
C TRP A 222 6.25 -8.00 29.72
N ILE A 223 7.15 -8.79 29.14
CA ILE A 223 7.05 -9.35 27.79
C ILE A 223 5.67 -9.97 27.52
N PRO A 224 5.12 -10.85 28.39
CA PRO A 224 3.78 -11.41 28.15
C PRO A 224 2.70 -10.34 28.13
N SER A 225 2.72 -9.39 29.06
CA SER A 225 1.72 -8.29 29.11
C SER A 225 1.83 -7.35 27.91
N VAL A 226 3.05 -7.07 27.44
CA VAL A 226 3.32 -6.27 26.24
C VAL A 226 2.79 -6.97 25.00
N ARG A 227 3.10 -8.26 24.86
CA ARG A 227 2.61 -9.10 23.77
C ARG A 227 1.09 -9.19 23.79
N ASP A 228 0.50 -9.53 24.93
CA ASP A 228 -0.94 -9.76 25.05
C ASP A 228 -1.73 -8.47 24.82
N ARG A 229 -1.23 -7.31 25.27
CA ARG A 229 -1.85 -6.01 24.98
C ARG A 229 -1.68 -5.60 23.51
N ALA A 230 -0.52 -5.85 22.91
CA ALA A 230 -0.32 -5.65 21.48
C ALA A 230 -1.29 -6.52 20.66
N LEU A 231 -1.49 -7.79 21.04
CA LEU A 231 -2.44 -8.72 20.44
C LEU A 231 -3.90 -8.29 20.65
N GLU A 232 -4.27 -7.76 21.83
CA GLU A 232 -5.62 -7.24 22.10
C GLU A 232 -5.96 -6.04 21.20
N ILE A 233 -5.02 -5.08 21.10
CA ILE A 233 -5.12 -3.96 20.16
C ILE A 233 -5.21 -4.49 18.71
N TRP A 234 -4.50 -5.57 18.41
CA TRP A 234 -4.48 -6.23 17.08
C TRP A 234 -5.80 -6.89 16.71
N ASP A 235 -6.37 -7.69 17.62
CA ASP A 235 -7.62 -8.43 17.42
C ASP A 235 -8.79 -7.46 17.15
N GLY A 236 -8.75 -6.28 17.77
CA GLY A 236 -9.71 -5.21 17.51
C GLY A 236 -9.66 -4.64 16.08
N MET A 237 -8.54 -4.76 15.38
CA MET A 237 -8.32 -4.11 14.07
C MET A 237 -8.63 -5.01 12.85
N GLY A 238 -8.69 -6.33 13.01
CA GLY A 238 -9.03 -7.30 11.96
C GLY A 238 -7.91 -7.56 10.93
N GLU A 239 -8.26 -7.74 9.65
CA GLU A 239 -7.35 -8.23 8.58
C GLU A 239 -6.43 -7.22 7.80
N PRO A 240 -6.16 -5.94 8.16
CA PRO A 240 -4.94 -5.34 7.63
C PRO A 240 -3.74 -6.06 8.26
N SER A 241 -2.61 -6.22 7.55
CA SER A 241 -1.35 -6.71 8.15
C SER A 241 -0.68 -5.53 8.88
N PRO A 242 -0.98 -5.29 10.17
CA PRO A 242 -0.48 -4.11 10.85
C PRO A 242 1.01 -4.31 11.11
N ARG A 243 1.78 -3.23 11.10
CA ARG A 243 3.19 -3.24 11.48
C ARG A 243 3.37 -2.39 12.71
N LEU A 244 4.07 -2.92 13.69
CA LEU A 244 4.30 -2.23 14.95
C LEU A 244 5.66 -1.51 14.88
N SER A 245 5.63 -0.17 14.97
CA SER A 245 6.84 0.65 15.06
C SER A 245 6.92 1.26 16.44
N LEU A 246 7.93 0.86 17.21
CA LEU A 246 8.16 1.32 18.57
C LEU A 246 9.32 2.33 18.57
N TRP A 247 9.05 3.51 19.14
CA TRP A 247 10.00 4.62 19.16
C TRP A 247 10.58 4.77 20.57
N PRO A 248 11.91 4.71 20.74
CA PRO A 248 12.51 5.14 21.99
C PRO A 248 12.29 6.64 22.16
N LEU A 249 11.82 7.07 23.35
CA LEU A 249 11.74 8.49 23.67
C LEU A 249 13.13 9.12 23.85
N ASP A 250 14.12 8.31 24.22
CA ASP A 250 15.47 8.76 24.54
C ASP A 250 16.52 7.93 23.76
N GLN A 251 17.62 8.56 23.34
CA GLN A 251 18.69 7.90 22.59
C GLN A 251 19.26 6.69 23.35
N GLY A 252 19.20 5.50 22.74
CA GLY A 252 20.15 4.41 23.04
C GLY A 252 19.89 3.56 24.28
N ASP A 253 18.65 3.35 24.72
CA ASP A 253 18.42 2.44 25.83
C ASP A 253 18.58 0.97 25.38
N ALA A 254 19.75 0.36 25.64
CA ALA A 254 20.02 -1.05 25.36
C ALA A 254 18.98 -2.00 26.01
N THR A 255 18.31 -1.53 27.08
CA THR A 255 17.17 -2.21 27.71
C THR A 255 15.99 -2.33 26.75
N HIS A 256 15.77 -1.31 25.92
CA HIS A 256 14.70 -1.25 24.92
C HIS A 256 14.95 -2.26 23.79
N LEU A 257 16.15 -2.28 23.21
CA LEU A 257 16.49 -3.26 22.16
C LEU A 257 16.35 -4.70 22.66
N ARG A 258 16.84 -5.00 23.87
CA ARG A 258 16.68 -6.33 24.48
C ARG A 258 15.23 -6.72 24.72
N LEU A 259 14.38 -5.77 25.11
CA LEU A 259 12.95 -6.03 25.27
C LEU A 259 12.30 -6.35 23.92
N LEU A 260 12.58 -5.57 22.87
CA LEU A 260 12.03 -5.81 21.53
C LEU A 260 12.49 -7.14 20.95
N GLU A 261 13.77 -7.46 21.10
CA GLU A 261 14.33 -8.77 20.74
C GLU A 261 13.59 -9.88 21.48
N ALA A 262 13.42 -9.77 22.81
CA ALA A 262 12.78 -10.79 23.60
C ALA A 262 11.27 -10.95 23.32
N VAL A 263 10.54 -9.88 23.02
CA VAL A 263 9.12 -9.96 22.59
C VAL A 263 9.02 -10.56 21.19
N GLY A 264 9.90 -10.17 20.26
CA GLY A 264 9.95 -10.72 18.91
C GLY A 264 10.28 -12.22 18.90
N SER A 265 11.23 -12.66 19.73
CA SER A 265 11.56 -14.08 19.89
C SER A 265 10.45 -14.89 20.56
N ALA A 266 9.55 -14.26 21.31
CA ALA A 266 8.46 -14.91 22.04
C ALA A 266 7.16 -15.03 21.23
N SER A 267 7.11 -14.55 19.98
CA SER A 267 5.90 -14.55 19.15
C SER A 267 6.21 -14.81 17.68
N GLU A 268 5.66 -15.89 17.12
CA GLU A 268 5.70 -16.15 15.68
C GLU A 268 4.77 -15.22 14.87
N THR A 269 3.85 -14.52 15.54
CA THR A 269 2.79 -13.70 14.92
C THR A 269 3.13 -12.20 14.88
N LEU A 270 3.91 -11.69 15.84
CA LEU A 270 4.29 -10.29 15.90
C LEU A 270 5.64 -10.05 15.22
N ARG A 271 5.67 -9.13 14.25
CA ARG A 271 6.89 -8.63 13.63
C ARG A 271 7.18 -7.23 14.14
N PHE A 272 8.33 -7.06 14.80
CA PHE A 272 8.78 -5.77 15.33
C PHE A 272 9.78 -5.12 14.37
N GLU A 273 9.57 -3.84 14.08
CA GLU A 273 10.54 -3.02 13.34
C GLU A 273 11.16 -2.00 14.31
N THR A 274 12.46 -2.10 14.55
CA THR A 274 13.21 -1.22 15.45
C THR A 274 14.09 -0.26 14.65
N THR A 275 14.29 0.95 15.16
CA THR A 275 15.26 1.90 14.60
C THR A 275 16.34 2.18 15.63
N ALA A 276 17.47 1.48 15.50
CA ALA A 276 18.69 1.86 16.19
C ALA A 276 19.41 2.91 15.32
N THR A 277 19.26 4.19 15.64
CA THR A 277 20.11 5.24 15.08
C THR A 277 21.43 5.23 15.82
N ASP A 278 22.38 4.44 15.35
CA ASP A 278 23.78 4.75 15.61
C ASP A 278 24.19 5.92 14.72
N CYS A 279 24.82 6.91 15.35
CA CYS A 279 25.22 8.19 14.80
C CYS A 279 26.07 8.02 13.53
N LEU A 280 25.53 8.40 12.36
CA LEU A 280 26.35 8.70 11.18
C LEU A 280 26.12 10.16 10.76
N PRO A 281 27.17 10.99 10.69
CA PRO A 281 27.07 12.36 10.21
C PRO A 281 26.96 12.36 8.68
N ASP A 282 25.97 13.11 8.20
CA ASP A 282 25.74 13.58 6.84
C ASP A 282 25.68 12.54 5.70
N SER A 283 24.60 12.66 4.92
CA SER A 283 24.24 11.99 3.65
C SER A 283 23.41 10.70 3.76
N ILE A 284 22.24 10.76 3.10
CA ILE A 284 21.37 9.67 2.66
C ILE A 284 21.29 8.48 3.62
N VAL A 285 20.34 8.54 4.55
CA VAL A 285 20.03 7.43 5.46
C VAL A 285 19.34 6.30 4.67
N ALA A 286 20.13 5.38 4.12
CA ALA A 286 19.64 4.06 3.78
C ALA A 286 19.46 3.27 5.09
N ARG A 287 18.22 2.97 5.47
CA ARG A 287 17.91 2.14 6.64
C ARG A 287 17.93 0.67 6.24
N THR A 288 18.81 -0.11 6.85
CA THR A 288 18.88 -1.57 6.70
C THR A 288 18.02 -2.22 7.78
N LEU A 289 17.11 -3.09 7.37
CA LEU A 289 16.26 -3.90 8.26
C LEU A 289 16.80 -5.33 8.34
N PHE A 290 16.79 -5.89 9.55
CA PHE A 290 17.14 -7.28 9.80
C PHE A 290 15.90 -8.17 9.67
N GLN A 291 16.00 -9.23 8.87
CA GLN A 291 15.11 -10.39 8.90
C GLN A 291 15.89 -11.54 9.56
N TRP A 292 15.42 -12.05 10.70
CA TRP A 292 15.93 -13.30 11.28
C TRP A 292 15.01 -14.44 10.84
N ASP A 293 15.41 -15.18 9.81
CA ASP A 293 14.73 -16.41 9.40
C ASP A 293 15.46 -17.58 10.06
N GLU A 294 14.89 -18.08 11.15
CA GLU A 294 15.41 -19.27 11.82
C GLU A 294 14.83 -20.51 11.13
N GLY A 295 15.51 -20.93 10.07
CA GLY A 295 15.41 -22.32 9.64
C GLY A 295 15.42 -22.58 8.16
N HIS A 296 16.38 -22.07 7.39
CA HIS A 296 16.85 -22.73 6.17
C HIS A 296 18.39 -22.67 6.16
N GLN A 297 19.05 -23.78 6.50
CA GLN A 297 20.48 -23.94 6.22
C GLN A 297 20.66 -23.93 4.69
N GLY A 298 20.90 -22.75 4.10
CA GLY A 298 21.34 -22.65 2.72
C GLY A 298 20.84 -21.48 1.86
N SER A 299 20.04 -20.53 2.37
CA SER A 299 19.59 -19.38 1.55
C SER A 299 20.17 -18.05 2.02
N GLU A 300 20.80 -17.32 1.11
CA GLU A 300 21.26 -15.93 1.27
C GLU A 300 20.20 -15.05 1.96
N ALA A 301 20.61 -14.30 2.98
CA ALA A 301 19.77 -13.32 3.65
C ALA A 301 19.27 -12.27 2.64
N ARG A 302 18.01 -12.35 2.25
CA ARG A 302 17.35 -11.32 1.44
C ARG A 302 16.85 -10.22 2.36
N GLY A 303 17.65 -9.18 2.58
CA GLY A 303 17.19 -7.99 3.29
C GLY A 303 16.07 -7.28 2.52
N GLU A 304 14.94 -7.02 3.18
CA GLU A 304 13.87 -6.19 2.64
C GLU A 304 14.36 -4.73 2.46
N ARG A 305 14.04 -4.11 1.33
CA ARG A 305 14.43 -2.72 1.00
C ARG A 305 13.22 -1.80 1.14
N TYR A 306 13.44 -0.64 1.74
CA TYR A 306 12.40 0.33 2.09
C TYR A 306 12.78 1.73 1.60
N LEU A 307 11.77 2.53 1.25
CA LEU A 307 11.89 3.97 1.04
C LEU A 307 10.83 4.66 1.89
N VAL A 308 11.27 5.57 2.75
CA VAL A 308 10.39 6.43 3.56
C VAL A 308 10.43 7.82 2.94
N LEU A 309 9.28 8.30 2.48
CA LEU A 309 9.14 9.66 1.96
C LEU A 309 8.45 10.53 3.03
N ASN A 310 9.15 11.58 3.48
CA ASN A 310 8.63 12.56 4.42
C ASN A 310 8.04 13.75 3.65
N ALA A 311 6.80 14.13 3.96
CA ALA A 311 6.21 15.37 3.50
C ALA A 311 6.02 16.28 4.72
N PHE A 312 6.80 17.35 4.80
CA PHE A 312 6.68 18.36 5.86
C PHE A 312 5.59 19.37 5.48
N SER A 313 4.79 19.79 6.46
CA SER A 313 3.89 20.94 6.30
C SER A 313 4.55 22.18 6.90
N ASP A 314 4.45 23.30 6.19
CA ASP A 314 5.07 24.58 6.56
C ASP A 314 4.41 25.15 7.83
N ASN A 315 4.97 24.82 8.99
CA ASN A 315 4.88 25.66 10.18
C ASN A 315 6.24 25.76 10.88
N GLY A 316 7.19 26.35 10.15
CA GLY A 316 8.24 27.16 10.77
C GLY A 316 9.61 26.51 10.94
N CYS A 317 10.35 26.29 9.85
CA CYS A 317 11.75 26.71 9.66
C CYS A 317 12.22 26.33 8.24
N VAL A 318 12.51 27.36 7.43
CA VAL A 318 13.23 27.42 6.15
C VAL A 318 13.59 26.08 5.45
N GLY A 319 12.99 25.81 4.27
CA GLY A 319 13.59 24.86 3.31
C GLY A 319 12.72 24.39 2.14
N TYR A 320 12.62 25.22 1.09
CA TYR A 320 12.21 24.91 -0.30
C TYR A 320 10.94 24.07 -0.53
N ALA A 321 9.84 24.78 -0.81
CA ALA A 321 8.73 24.25 -1.57
C ALA A 321 9.21 23.81 -2.96
N LEU A 322 9.50 22.52 -3.12
CA LEU A 322 9.49 21.92 -4.45
C LEU A 322 8.03 21.84 -4.87
N SER A 323 7.67 22.64 -5.86
CA SER A 323 6.37 22.61 -6.52
C SER A 323 5.88 21.17 -6.68
N PRO A 324 4.59 20.86 -6.46
CA PRO A 324 4.01 19.53 -6.72
C PRO A 324 4.36 18.97 -8.11
N ILE A 325 4.66 19.86 -9.08
CA ILE A 325 5.13 19.51 -10.42
C ILE A 325 6.55 18.91 -10.40
N LEU A 326 7.45 19.42 -9.56
CA LEU A 326 8.80 18.88 -9.40
C LEU A 326 8.79 17.55 -8.62
N TRP A 327 7.82 17.38 -7.73
CA TRP A 327 7.56 16.13 -6.97
C TRP A 327 7.06 15.00 -7.88
N ILE A 328 6.11 15.30 -8.77
CA ILE A 328 5.64 14.39 -9.83
C ILE A 328 6.77 14.09 -10.84
N TRP A 329 7.62 15.08 -11.13
CA TRP A 329 8.77 14.91 -12.04
C TRP A 329 9.88 14.01 -11.45
N MET A 330 10.17 14.11 -10.15
CA MET A 330 11.13 13.22 -9.47
C MET A 330 10.65 11.76 -9.40
N MET A 331 9.37 11.54 -9.09
CA MET A 331 8.81 10.17 -8.97
C MET A 331 8.81 9.43 -10.31
N ASN A 332 8.58 10.12 -11.43
CA ASN A 332 8.65 9.51 -12.76
C ASN A 332 10.10 9.17 -13.19
N ARG A 333 11.12 9.84 -12.65
CA ARG A 333 12.54 9.59 -12.97
C ARG A 333 13.18 8.47 -12.15
N ILE A 334 12.71 8.22 -10.93
CA ILE A 334 13.19 7.11 -10.10
C ILE A 334 12.82 5.76 -10.75
N HIS A 335 11.71 5.71 -11.50
CA HIS A 335 11.35 4.55 -12.32
C HIS A 335 12.30 4.29 -13.50
N ASP A 336 13.04 5.30 -13.99
CA ASP A 336 13.97 5.19 -15.11
C ASP A 336 15.43 4.94 -14.68
N CYS A 337 15.72 4.95 -13.37
CA CYS A 337 17.09 4.89 -12.83
C CYS A 337 17.40 3.63 -12.01
N VAL A 338 16.52 2.63 -12.02
CA VAL A 338 16.74 1.30 -11.40
C VAL A 338 16.67 0.21 -12.45
#